data_AF-A0A8S1MFC0-F1
#
_entry.id   AF-A0A8S1MFC0-F1
#
_cell.length_a   1.000
_cell.length_b   1.000
_cell.length_c   1.000
_cell.angle_alpha   90.00
_cell.angle_beta   90.00
_cell.angle_gamma   90.00
#
_symmetry.space_group_name_H-M   'P 1'
#
loop_
_entity.id
_entity.type
_entity.pdbx_description
1 polymer ?
#
loop_
_entity_poly.entity_id
_entity_poly.type
_entity_poly.pdbx_seq_one_letter_code
_entity_poly.pdbx_strand_id
1 'polypeptide(L)'
;MEPPNLLPKSVMDGFDNLLLTQTQFMNQKKKVFLEDNIKYGKEIDRDYNKLQDILDNLQGKIDKIIKSQEDDFMIAYREQMTEVQKELKNMKRKIDEEALRQKADEKKRILEEERDYFKEEALRLDKLCQEQLRTIEELKFKLKITLEERQYYEGFVIDSKKENKALKYELLYLYKQKSEEQKQGTRLGSVGNVGQRNNIKKMLDMRPMTQDGTQVSSTKDEIGEVSKRNFSSAKQPQKTQFSNKFQDQGSSLNDFYKRELSSQQQSRQNQDMQQIEEISKKDIISELKQQLQKEKQLTQQLKVELSQQNCQRGELESILLECVAEAKKEVHSRQSLQKQLLNHRYLDLNHPDGELNFSSFTHTDKIQLLRKYIGSEEFLDQLYQLTFHNQLQISTSLKLNEKWKMDAEEATKKFNNFKTFKFKHITSQPILKTALVKKNEREIISISNNFTDKTKGLIDKIIKN
;
A
#
# COMPACT_ATOMS: atom_id res chain seq x y z
N MET A 1 89.99 113.05 53.20
CA MET A 1 90.54 113.65 51.96
C MET A 1 89.47 114.56 51.39
N GLU A 2 89.92 115.73 50.94
CA GLU A 2 89.19 116.99 50.71
C GLU A 2 88.15 117.01 49.56
N PRO A 3 87.29 118.06 49.54
CA PRO A 3 86.18 118.34 48.58
C PRO A 3 86.74 119.09 47.33
N PRO A 4 86.05 119.93 46.48
CA PRO A 4 84.71 120.59 46.47
C PRO A 4 83.98 120.53 45.08
N ASN A 5 82.79 121.09 44.80
CA ASN A 5 82.52 122.53 44.68
C ASN A 5 81.03 122.84 44.40
N LEU A 6 80.59 123.99 44.92
CA LEU A 6 79.29 124.64 44.82
C LEU A 6 79.09 125.35 43.46
N LEU A 7 77.84 125.56 43.05
CA LEU A 7 77.26 126.89 42.76
C LEU A 7 75.71 126.83 42.63
N PRO A 8 74.97 127.93 42.89
CA PRO A 8 73.55 127.92 43.25
C PRO A 8 72.64 128.74 42.32
N LYS A 9 71.36 128.87 42.73
CA LYS A 9 70.27 129.78 42.28
C LYS A 9 69.48 129.26 41.08
N SER A 10 68.17 129.47 40.95
CA SER A 10 67.07 130.11 41.69
C SER A 10 65.92 130.13 40.66
N VAL A 11 64.68 130.30 41.12
CA VAL A 11 63.49 130.64 40.32
C VAL A 11 62.86 129.44 39.62
N MET A 12 61.72 128.99 40.14
CA MET A 12 60.44 128.89 39.42
C MET A 12 59.39 128.26 40.35
N ASP A 13 59.00 129.00 41.38
CA ASP A 13 57.64 128.89 41.94
C ASP A 13 56.68 129.40 40.85
N GLY A 14 55.71 128.59 40.42
CA GLY A 14 54.54 129.12 39.71
C GLY A 14 53.82 128.25 38.69
N PHE A 15 54.39 127.12 38.22
CA PHE A 15 53.76 126.32 37.16
C PHE A 15 53.11 124.99 37.60
N ASP A 16 53.26 124.61 38.88
CA ASP A 16 52.82 123.29 39.34
C ASP A 16 51.33 123.20 39.74
N ASN A 17 50.62 124.33 39.86
CA ASN A 17 49.21 124.31 40.29
C ASN A 17 48.18 124.22 39.15
N LEU A 18 48.55 124.46 37.89
CA LEU A 18 47.63 124.33 36.74
C LEU A 18 47.75 122.97 36.03
N LEU A 19 48.91 122.32 36.09
CA LEU A 19 49.11 120.99 35.51
C LEU A 19 48.52 119.88 36.39
N LEU A 20 48.38 120.10 37.69
CA LEU A 20 47.85 119.11 38.63
C LEU A 20 46.33 118.92 38.48
N THR A 21 45.58 119.98 38.14
CA THR A 21 44.11 119.93 38.00
C THR A 21 43.66 119.32 36.67
N GLN A 22 44.40 119.51 35.57
CA GLN A 22 44.10 118.86 34.29
C GLN A 22 44.43 117.36 34.30
N THR A 23 45.53 116.98 34.96
CA THR A 23 45.95 115.57 35.10
C THR A 23 45.01 114.81 36.05
N GLN A 24 44.48 115.46 37.09
CA GLN A 24 43.46 114.87 37.96
C GLN A 24 42.10 114.67 37.25
N PHE A 25 41.67 115.60 36.39
CA PHE A 25 40.42 115.44 35.62
C PHE A 25 40.49 114.33 34.58
N MET A 26 41.63 114.18 33.88
CA MET A 26 41.84 113.08 32.93
C MET A 26 41.99 111.72 33.63
N ASN A 27 42.63 111.66 34.80
CA ASN A 27 42.75 110.43 35.59
C ASN A 27 41.43 110.02 36.26
N GLN A 28 40.58 110.98 36.63
CA GLN A 28 39.21 110.69 37.09
C GLN A 28 38.33 110.19 35.94
N LYS A 29 38.39 110.80 34.75
CA LYS A 29 37.67 110.28 33.57
C LYS A 29 38.15 108.89 33.16
N LYS A 30 39.45 108.61 33.16
CA LYS A 30 40.00 107.26 32.92
C LYS A 30 39.59 106.26 34.01
N LYS A 31 39.59 106.65 35.29
CA LYS A 31 39.11 105.80 36.38
C LYS A 31 37.63 105.47 36.25
N VAL A 32 36.78 106.45 35.96
CA VAL A 32 35.33 106.25 35.76
C VAL A 32 35.08 105.38 34.52
N PHE A 33 35.82 105.57 33.42
CA PHE A 33 35.70 104.73 32.23
C PHE A 33 36.21 103.29 32.43
N LEU A 34 37.25 103.08 33.26
CA LEU A 34 37.70 101.74 33.63
C LEU A 34 36.76 101.08 34.65
N GLU A 35 36.22 101.82 35.62
CA GLU A 35 35.26 101.31 36.61
C GLU A 35 33.94 100.92 35.94
N ASP A 36 33.44 101.73 35.00
CA ASP A 36 32.26 101.39 34.21
C ASP A 36 32.53 100.18 33.31
N ASN A 37 33.69 100.08 32.63
CA ASN A 37 34.04 98.88 31.86
C ASN A 37 34.21 97.63 32.74
N ILE A 38 34.74 97.75 33.95
CA ILE A 38 34.83 96.65 34.93
C ILE A 38 33.43 96.26 35.43
N LYS A 39 32.52 97.23 35.59
CA LYS A 39 31.13 97.00 35.99
C LYS A 39 30.34 96.31 34.89
N TYR A 40 30.43 96.78 33.66
CA TYR A 40 29.82 96.13 32.49
C TYR A 40 30.42 94.74 32.24
N GLY A 41 31.74 94.55 32.44
CA GLY A 41 32.37 93.23 32.39
C GLY A 41 31.82 92.26 33.43
N LYS A 42 31.64 92.71 34.68
CA LYS A 42 31.02 91.89 35.74
C LYS A 42 29.55 91.55 35.46
N GLU A 43 28.82 92.45 34.80
CA GLU A 43 27.43 92.24 34.40
C GLU A 43 27.33 91.23 33.25
N ILE A 44 28.22 91.34 32.26
CA ILE A 44 28.40 90.36 31.17
C ILE A 44 28.76 88.99 31.74
N ASP A 45 29.72 88.88 32.65
CA ASP A 45 30.07 87.61 33.30
C ASP A 45 28.89 87.02 34.07
N ARG A 46 28.07 87.86 34.71
CA ARG A 46 26.87 87.41 35.43
C ARG A 46 25.84 86.81 34.47
N ASP A 47 25.57 87.48 33.37
CA ASP A 47 24.59 87.02 32.40
C ASP A 47 25.10 85.83 31.57
N TYR A 48 26.41 85.77 31.30
CA TYR A 48 27.08 84.58 30.75
C TYR A 48 26.92 83.38 31.69
N ASN A 49 27.18 83.53 32.99
CA ASN A 49 27.01 82.46 33.96
C ASN A 49 25.54 81.99 34.06
N LYS A 50 24.57 82.92 34.07
CA LYS A 50 23.14 82.56 34.03
C LYS A 50 22.78 81.81 32.75
N LEU A 51 23.32 82.24 31.61
CA LEU A 51 23.09 81.56 30.32
C LEU A 51 23.69 80.15 30.37
N GLN A 52 24.88 79.99 30.92
CA GLN A 52 25.53 78.71 31.11
C GLN A 52 24.71 77.80 32.03
N ASP A 53 24.21 78.31 33.16
CA ASP A 53 23.33 77.56 34.07
C ASP A 53 22.05 77.10 33.38
N ILE A 54 21.44 77.96 32.54
CA ILE A 54 20.27 77.59 31.74
C ILE A 54 20.64 76.51 30.73
N LEU A 55 21.79 76.64 30.07
CA LEU A 55 22.26 75.70 29.05
C LEU A 55 22.56 74.33 29.66
N ASP A 56 23.23 74.28 30.82
CA ASP A 56 23.51 73.06 31.57
C ASP A 56 22.21 72.41 32.09
N ASN A 57 21.24 73.22 32.53
CA ASN A 57 19.92 72.71 32.93
C ASN A 57 19.16 72.12 31.74
N LEU A 58 19.22 72.77 30.58
CA LEU A 58 18.59 72.30 29.35
C LEU A 58 19.24 71.01 28.85
N GLN A 59 20.58 70.93 28.89
CA GLN A 59 21.34 69.73 28.58
C GLN A 59 20.93 68.57 29.51
N GLY A 60 20.89 68.81 30.82
CA GLY A 60 20.46 67.79 31.78
C GLY A 60 19.01 67.34 31.59
N LYS A 61 18.11 68.20 31.08
CA LYS A 61 16.75 67.81 30.68
C LYS A 61 16.75 66.97 29.40
N ILE A 62 17.54 67.34 28.40
CA ILE A 62 17.69 66.57 27.16
C ILE A 62 18.20 65.16 27.47
N ASP A 63 19.26 65.04 28.29
CA ASP A 63 19.83 63.74 28.65
C ASP A 63 18.81 62.85 29.39
N LYS A 64 17.97 63.45 30.26
CA LYS A 64 16.87 62.72 30.92
C LYS A 64 15.80 62.26 29.93
N ILE A 65 15.45 63.08 28.95
CA ILE A 65 14.48 62.71 27.91
C ILE A 65 15.03 61.59 27.04
N ILE A 66 16.28 61.70 26.58
CA ILE A 66 16.94 60.67 25.79
C ILE A 66 16.97 59.36 26.57
N LYS A 67 17.41 59.39 27.83
CA LYS A 67 17.45 58.20 28.68
C LYS A 67 16.06 57.59 28.90
N SER A 68 15.04 58.41 29.13
CA SER A 68 13.65 57.95 29.25
C SER A 68 13.16 57.28 27.96
N GLN A 69 13.46 57.87 26.80
CA GLN A 69 13.07 57.33 25.50
C GLN A 69 13.82 56.02 25.18
N GLU A 70 15.10 55.93 25.53
CA GLU A 70 15.87 54.69 25.43
C GLU A 70 15.27 53.59 26.31
N ASP A 71 14.92 53.91 27.56
CA ASP A 71 14.28 52.98 28.48
C ASP A 71 12.92 52.50 27.95
N ASP A 72 12.07 53.40 27.45
CA ASP A 72 10.78 53.07 26.85
C ASP A 72 10.93 52.19 25.62
N PHE A 73 11.88 52.51 24.73
CA PHE A 73 12.19 51.70 23.55
C PHE A 73 12.66 50.29 23.96
N MET A 74 13.52 50.19 24.97
CA MET A 74 14.01 48.91 25.47
C MET A 74 12.90 48.08 26.13
N ILE A 75 11.92 48.72 26.78
CA ILE A 75 10.74 48.04 27.32
C ILE A 75 9.87 47.50 26.16
N ALA A 76 9.50 48.34 25.20
CA ALA A 76 8.68 47.94 24.06
C ALA A 76 9.34 46.81 23.25
N TYR A 77 10.66 46.90 23.03
CA TYR A 77 11.42 45.85 22.35
C TYR A 77 11.42 44.54 23.14
N ARG A 78 11.64 44.58 24.46
CA ARG A 78 11.60 43.37 25.30
C ARG A 78 10.20 42.74 25.32
N GLU A 79 9.15 43.55 25.36
CA GLU A 79 7.77 43.09 25.30
C GLU A 79 7.48 42.38 23.97
N GLN A 80 7.80 43.02 22.84
CA GLN A 80 7.64 42.45 21.51
C GLN A 80 8.47 41.16 21.35
N MET A 81 9.71 41.14 21.83
CA MET A 81 10.54 39.95 21.76
C MET A 81 9.96 38.79 22.60
N THR A 82 9.38 39.10 23.75
CA THR A 82 8.69 38.12 24.60
C THR A 82 7.44 37.59 23.90
N GLU A 83 6.70 38.44 23.19
CA GLU A 83 5.55 38.03 22.39
C GLU A 83 5.96 37.10 21.24
N VAL A 84 6.98 37.46 20.45
CA VAL A 84 7.53 36.61 19.39
C VAL A 84 7.98 35.25 19.93
N GLN A 85 8.65 35.22 21.09
CA GLN A 85 9.05 33.96 21.73
C GLN A 85 7.85 33.10 22.15
N LYS A 86 6.78 33.72 22.66
CA LYS A 86 5.53 33.02 23.00
C LYS A 86 4.85 32.46 21.75
N GLU A 87 4.80 33.23 20.67
CA GLU A 87 4.22 32.81 19.39
C GLU A 87 4.99 31.64 18.79
N LEU A 88 6.34 31.71 18.76
CA LEU A 88 7.18 30.61 18.28
C LEU A 88 6.96 29.33 19.10
N LYS A 89 6.87 29.45 20.43
CA LYS A 89 6.60 28.30 21.31
C LYS A 89 5.20 27.71 21.05
N ASN A 90 4.22 28.57 20.81
CA ASN A 90 2.85 28.14 20.48
C ASN A 90 2.79 27.44 19.11
N MET A 91 3.46 27.99 18.10
CA MET A 91 3.56 27.38 16.77
C MET A 91 4.27 26.03 16.82
N LYS A 92 5.36 25.90 17.59
CA LYS A 92 6.02 24.62 17.81
C LYS A 92 5.07 23.59 18.43
N ARG A 93 4.32 23.97 19.46
CA ARG A 93 3.32 23.08 20.09
C ARG A 93 2.25 22.63 19.10
N LYS A 94 1.72 23.55 18.28
CA LYS A 94 0.74 23.21 17.24
C LYS A 94 1.28 22.23 16.21
N ILE A 95 2.55 22.39 15.81
CA ILE A 95 3.22 21.45 14.89
C ILE A 95 3.32 20.06 15.53
N ASP A 96 3.75 19.98 16.79
CA ASP A 96 3.88 18.71 17.51
C ASP A 96 2.52 18.02 17.72
N GLU A 97 1.48 18.78 18.07
CA GLU A 97 0.10 18.31 18.20
C GLU A 97 -0.46 17.76 16.88
N GLU A 98 -0.25 18.48 15.76
CA GLU A 98 -0.70 18.04 14.44
C GLU A 98 0.08 16.81 13.96
N ALA A 99 1.38 16.71 14.27
CA ALA A 99 2.18 15.52 13.96
C ALA A 99 1.70 14.28 14.75
N LEU A 100 1.33 14.44 16.02
CA LEU A 100 0.73 13.37 16.81
C LEU A 100 -0.64 12.97 16.27
N ARG A 101 -1.46 13.95 15.87
CA ARG A 101 -2.75 13.71 15.24
C ARG A 101 -2.62 12.94 13.93
N GLN A 102 -1.70 13.32 13.05
CA GLN A 102 -1.43 12.61 11.80
C GLN A 102 -1.02 11.15 12.03
N LYS A 103 -0.19 10.88 13.05
CA LYS A 103 0.18 9.50 13.44
C LYS A 103 -1.03 8.69 13.92
N ALA A 104 -1.94 9.31 14.68
CA ALA A 104 -3.16 8.67 15.14
C ALA A 104 -4.13 8.38 13.98
N ASP A 105 -4.31 9.34 13.07
CA ASP A 105 -5.15 9.20 11.89
C ASP A 105 -4.61 8.13 10.92
N GLU A 106 -3.29 8.06 10.75
CA GLU A 106 -2.65 7.02 9.94
C GLU A 106 -2.83 5.63 10.57
N LYS A 107 -2.65 5.52 11.89
CA LYS A 107 -2.92 4.25 12.60
C LYS A 107 -4.38 3.84 12.44
N LYS A 108 -5.32 4.79 12.52
CA LYS A 108 -6.75 4.53 12.30
C LYS A 108 -7.00 4.03 10.88
N ARG A 109 -6.39 4.65 9.87
CA ARG A 109 -6.50 4.24 8.46
C ARG A 109 -6.02 2.79 8.25
N ILE A 110 -4.86 2.44 8.80
CA ILE A 110 -4.34 1.06 8.71
C ILE A 110 -5.31 0.05 9.34
N LEU A 111 -5.86 0.35 10.52
CA LEU A 111 -6.83 -0.53 11.17
C LEU A 111 -8.15 -0.65 10.39
N GLU A 112 -8.57 0.40 9.69
CA GLU A 112 -9.74 0.36 8.81
C GLU A 112 -9.48 -0.51 7.57
N GLU A 113 -8.30 -0.38 6.95
CA GLU A 113 -7.87 -1.23 5.83
C GLU A 113 -7.79 -2.72 6.24
N GLU A 114 -7.20 -3.02 7.41
CA GLU A 114 -7.15 -4.38 7.96
C GLU A 114 -8.53 -4.95 8.25
N ARG A 115 -9.42 -4.17 8.88
CA ARG A 115 -10.81 -4.56 9.14
C ARG A 115 -11.52 -4.93 7.83
N ASP A 116 -11.38 -4.10 6.80
CA ASP A 116 -12.06 -4.31 5.53
C ASP A 116 -11.49 -5.55 4.81
N TYR A 117 -10.18 -5.78 4.88
CA TYR A 117 -9.56 -7.02 4.41
C TYR A 117 -10.14 -8.26 5.09
N PHE A 118 -10.21 -8.28 6.43
CA PHE A 118 -10.76 -9.42 7.16
C PHE A 118 -12.24 -9.65 6.86
N LYS A 119 -13.01 -8.58 6.64
CA LYS A 119 -14.41 -8.68 6.23
C LYS A 119 -14.55 -9.31 4.84
N GLU A 120 -13.74 -8.87 3.88
CA GLU A 120 -13.74 -9.44 2.53
C GLU A 120 -13.31 -10.91 2.54
N GLU A 121 -12.28 -11.25 3.31
CA GLU A 121 -11.80 -12.63 3.42
C GLU A 121 -12.82 -13.54 4.12
N ALA A 122 -13.51 -13.06 5.17
CA ALA A 122 -14.60 -13.80 5.79
C ALA A 122 -15.75 -14.07 4.80
N LEU A 123 -16.12 -13.09 3.97
CA LEU A 123 -17.13 -13.27 2.93
C LEU A 123 -16.67 -14.24 1.83
N ARG A 124 -15.39 -14.24 1.48
CA ARG A 124 -14.81 -15.19 0.51
C ARG A 124 -14.85 -16.62 1.05
N LEU A 125 -14.46 -16.80 2.32
CA LEU A 125 -14.50 -18.10 2.99
C LEU A 125 -15.93 -18.63 3.16
N ASP A 126 -16.89 -17.76 3.50
CA ASP A 126 -18.30 -18.14 3.60
C ASP A 126 -18.85 -18.66 2.25
N LYS A 127 -18.53 -17.98 1.15
CA LYS A 127 -18.89 -18.46 -0.20
C LYS A 127 -18.27 -19.82 -0.52
N LEU A 128 -17.00 -20.02 -0.17
CA LEU A 128 -16.31 -21.30 -0.38
C LEU A 128 -16.96 -22.43 0.44
N CYS A 129 -17.31 -22.16 1.70
CA CYS A 129 -18.03 -23.10 2.55
C CYS A 129 -19.41 -23.47 1.98
N GLN A 130 -20.16 -22.49 1.47
CA GLN A 130 -21.46 -22.72 0.83
C GLN A 130 -21.33 -23.60 -0.42
N GLU A 131 -20.31 -23.36 -1.26
CA GLU A 131 -20.05 -24.17 -2.45
C GLU A 131 -19.66 -25.61 -2.10
N GLN A 132 -18.84 -25.79 -1.07
CA GLN A 132 -18.51 -27.12 -0.54
C GLN A 132 -19.74 -27.84 0.02
N LEU A 133 -20.61 -27.12 0.76
CA LEU A 133 -21.86 -27.68 1.27
C LEU A 133 -22.75 -28.16 0.11
N ARG A 134 -22.91 -27.34 -0.93
CA ARG A 134 -23.68 -27.71 -2.13
C ARG A 134 -23.11 -28.94 -2.81
N THR A 135 -21.78 -29.03 -2.93
CA THR A 135 -21.10 -30.19 -3.52
C THR A 135 -21.34 -31.46 -2.69
N ILE A 136 -21.31 -31.35 -1.36
CA ILE A 136 -21.61 -32.47 -0.45
C ILE A 136 -23.06 -32.93 -0.64
N GLU A 137 -24.01 -32.01 -0.77
CA GLU A 137 -25.43 -32.34 -1.02
C GLU A 137 -25.62 -33.03 -2.37
N GLU A 138 -24.98 -32.53 -3.44
CA GLU A 138 -25.00 -33.16 -4.76
C GLU A 138 -24.41 -34.58 -4.72
N LEU A 139 -23.31 -34.79 -4.01
CA LEU A 139 -22.69 -36.12 -3.84
C LEU A 139 -23.56 -37.07 -3.00
N LYS A 140 -24.17 -36.58 -1.92
CA LYS A 140 -25.13 -37.36 -1.12
C LYS A 140 -26.33 -37.80 -1.97
N PHE A 141 -26.83 -36.92 -2.81
CA PHE A 141 -27.92 -37.23 -3.73
C PHE A 141 -27.52 -38.28 -4.77
N LYS A 142 -26.35 -38.13 -5.41
CA LYS A 142 -25.79 -39.14 -6.34
C LYS A 142 -25.62 -40.50 -5.66
N LEU A 143 -25.03 -40.51 -4.46
CA LEU A 143 -24.86 -41.74 -3.68
C LEU A 143 -26.20 -42.43 -3.40
N LYS A 144 -27.24 -41.67 -3.06
CA LYS A 144 -28.58 -42.20 -2.83
C LYS A 144 -29.13 -42.89 -4.09
N ILE A 145 -29.04 -42.24 -5.25
CA ILE A 145 -29.47 -42.82 -6.54
C ILE A 145 -28.71 -44.12 -6.83
N THR A 146 -27.37 -44.11 -6.71
CA THR A 146 -26.55 -45.30 -6.99
C THR A 146 -26.87 -46.45 -6.03
N LEU A 147 -27.22 -46.16 -4.76
CA LEU A 147 -27.65 -47.19 -3.81
C LEU A 147 -29.02 -47.79 -4.21
N GLU A 148 -29.97 -46.97 -4.62
CA GLU A 148 -31.28 -47.42 -5.13
C GLU A 148 -31.11 -48.29 -6.40
N GLU A 149 -30.27 -47.87 -7.34
CA GLU A 149 -29.92 -48.64 -8.54
C GLU A 149 -29.26 -49.97 -8.17
N ARG A 150 -28.28 -49.97 -7.26
CA ARG A 150 -27.63 -51.20 -6.79
C ARG A 150 -28.64 -52.18 -6.19
N GLN A 151 -29.54 -51.70 -5.34
CA GLN A 151 -30.59 -52.52 -4.73
C GLN A 151 -31.53 -53.10 -5.79
N TYR A 152 -31.89 -52.30 -6.79
CA TYR A 152 -32.70 -52.77 -7.92
C TYR A 152 -32.02 -53.91 -8.69
N TYR A 153 -30.75 -53.75 -9.08
CA TYR A 153 -30.02 -54.78 -9.81
C TYR A 153 -29.73 -56.02 -8.95
N GLU A 154 -29.48 -55.84 -7.66
CA GLU A 154 -29.35 -56.95 -6.72
C GLU A 154 -30.63 -57.79 -6.67
N GLY A 155 -31.80 -57.15 -6.56
CA GLY A 155 -33.10 -57.80 -6.64
C GLY A 155 -33.31 -58.53 -7.97
N PHE A 156 -33.03 -57.86 -9.09
CA PHE A 156 -33.13 -58.44 -10.42
C PHE A 156 -32.27 -59.70 -10.59
N VAL A 157 -31.01 -59.67 -10.12
CA VAL A 157 -30.10 -60.83 -10.17
C VAL A 157 -30.62 -61.97 -9.29
N ILE A 158 -31.16 -61.68 -8.11
CA ILE A 158 -31.75 -62.69 -7.22
C ILE A 158 -32.94 -63.37 -7.90
N ASP A 159 -33.84 -62.62 -8.52
CA ASP A 159 -35.03 -63.19 -9.17
C ASP A 159 -34.66 -63.99 -10.43
N SER A 160 -33.73 -63.50 -11.24
CA SER A 160 -33.18 -64.27 -12.37
C SER A 160 -32.50 -65.57 -11.93
N LYS A 161 -31.81 -65.58 -10.77
CA LYS A 161 -31.25 -66.81 -10.19
C LYS A 161 -32.34 -67.78 -9.75
N LYS A 162 -33.45 -67.30 -9.15
CA LYS A 162 -34.59 -68.16 -8.76
C LYS A 162 -35.25 -68.78 -9.98
N GLU A 163 -35.51 -67.99 -11.03
CA GLU A 163 -36.07 -68.46 -12.30
C GLU A 163 -35.18 -69.52 -12.95
N ASN A 164 -33.87 -69.25 -13.09
CA ASN A 164 -32.91 -70.22 -13.60
C ASN A 164 -32.89 -71.51 -12.78
N LYS A 165 -33.03 -71.43 -11.45
CA LYS A 165 -33.11 -72.60 -10.58
C LYS A 165 -34.40 -73.39 -10.84
N ALA A 166 -35.54 -72.72 -11.00
CA ALA A 166 -36.82 -73.35 -11.32
C ALA A 166 -36.77 -74.07 -12.68
N LEU A 167 -36.26 -73.40 -13.72
CA LEU A 167 -36.08 -73.98 -15.06
C LEU A 167 -35.15 -75.21 -15.04
N LYS A 168 -34.07 -75.17 -14.26
CA LYS A 168 -33.18 -76.34 -14.09
C LYS A 168 -33.90 -77.52 -13.43
N TYR A 169 -34.75 -77.28 -12.44
CA TYR A 169 -35.56 -78.35 -11.84
C TYR A 169 -36.58 -78.92 -12.82
N GLU A 170 -37.26 -78.07 -13.60
CA GLU A 170 -38.21 -78.49 -14.62
C GLU A 170 -37.53 -79.33 -15.71
N LEU A 171 -36.36 -78.88 -16.18
CA LEU A 171 -35.55 -79.61 -17.13
C LEU A 171 -35.15 -81.00 -16.59
N LEU A 172 -34.71 -81.06 -15.33
CA LEU A 172 -34.35 -82.33 -14.67
C LEU A 172 -35.55 -83.27 -14.55
N TYR A 173 -36.71 -82.73 -14.21
CA TYR A 173 -37.96 -83.48 -14.13
C TYR A 173 -38.33 -84.10 -15.49
N LEU A 174 -38.28 -83.30 -16.56
CA LEU A 174 -38.54 -83.79 -17.93
C LEU A 174 -37.53 -84.85 -18.38
N TYR A 175 -36.23 -84.70 -18.04
CA TYR A 175 -35.23 -85.72 -18.33
C TYR A 175 -35.51 -87.05 -17.60
N LYS A 176 -35.93 -86.97 -16.32
CA LYS A 176 -36.30 -88.16 -15.54
C LYS A 176 -37.52 -88.85 -16.16
N GLN A 177 -38.56 -88.10 -16.50
CA GLN A 177 -39.77 -88.61 -17.17
C GLN A 177 -39.42 -89.31 -18.49
N LYS A 178 -38.62 -88.67 -19.35
CA LYS A 178 -38.19 -89.24 -20.64
C LYS A 178 -37.36 -90.52 -20.46
N SER A 179 -36.52 -90.59 -19.42
CA SER A 179 -35.76 -91.81 -19.11
C SER A 179 -36.67 -92.96 -18.65
N GLU A 180 -37.73 -92.67 -17.89
CA GLU A 180 -38.71 -93.66 -17.47
C GLU A 180 -39.55 -94.17 -18.66
N GLU A 181 -39.95 -93.28 -19.57
CA GLU A 181 -40.62 -93.64 -20.83
C GLU A 181 -39.74 -94.54 -21.71
N GLN A 182 -38.43 -94.28 -21.82
CA GLN A 182 -37.49 -95.16 -22.52
C GLN A 182 -37.36 -96.54 -21.84
N LYS A 183 -37.35 -96.60 -20.51
CA LYS A 183 -37.34 -97.88 -19.78
C LYS A 183 -38.63 -98.68 -19.98
N GLN A 184 -39.77 -98.01 -20.17
CA GLN A 184 -41.03 -98.67 -20.52
C GLN A 184 -41.05 -99.12 -21.99
N GLY A 185 -40.51 -98.33 -22.92
CA GLY A 185 -40.36 -98.71 -24.33
C GLY A 185 -39.39 -99.88 -24.58
N THR A 186 -38.39 -100.06 -23.72
CA THR A 186 -37.39 -101.16 -23.86
C THR A 186 -37.92 -102.52 -23.38
N ARG A 187 -39.07 -102.58 -22.67
CA ARG A 187 -39.69 -103.87 -22.26
C ARG A 187 -40.51 -104.56 -23.37
N LEU A 188 -40.68 -103.93 -24.53
CA LEU A 188 -41.40 -104.51 -25.69
C LEU A 188 -40.49 -104.86 -26.89
N GLY A 189 -39.16 -104.78 -26.74
CA GLY A 189 -38.21 -105.04 -27.83
C GLY A 189 -36.95 -105.76 -27.37
N SER A 190 -37.08 -107.00 -26.88
CA SER A 190 -35.95 -107.89 -26.60
C SER A 190 -36.02 -109.14 -27.47
N VAL A 191 -35.58 -109.05 -28.74
CA VAL A 191 -34.98 -110.17 -29.51
C VAL A 191 -33.94 -109.61 -30.50
N GLY A 192 -32.68 -110.03 -30.35
CA GLY A 192 -31.56 -109.86 -31.30
C GLY A 192 -31.01 -108.43 -31.41
N ASN A 193 -29.70 -108.18 -31.53
CA ASN A 193 -28.67 -109.00 -32.13
C ASN A 193 -27.27 -108.56 -31.65
N VAL A 194 -26.33 -109.50 -31.72
CA VAL A 194 -24.90 -109.41 -31.40
C VAL A 194 -24.14 -108.68 -32.52
N GLY A 195 -23.10 -107.91 -32.18
CA GLY A 195 -21.90 -107.83 -33.02
C GLY A 195 -21.38 -106.46 -33.47
N GLN A 196 -20.21 -106.11 -32.90
CA GLN A 196 -19.03 -105.50 -33.55
C GLN A 196 -18.90 -103.97 -33.76
N ARG A 197 -17.82 -103.46 -33.15
CA ARG A 197 -16.74 -102.59 -33.69
C ARG A 197 -17.09 -101.18 -34.22
N ASN A 198 -16.59 -100.13 -33.56
CA ASN A 198 -15.27 -99.50 -33.82
C ASN A 198 -15.15 -98.11 -33.16
N ASN A 199 -13.88 -97.74 -32.89
CA ASN A 199 -13.39 -96.46 -32.39
C ASN A 199 -13.85 -95.23 -33.19
N ILE A 200 -14.00 -94.07 -32.53
CA ILE A 200 -13.44 -92.74 -32.90
C ILE A 200 -13.78 -91.71 -31.80
N LYS A 201 -12.77 -91.37 -31.00
CA LYS A 201 -12.28 -90.01 -30.67
C LYS A 201 -13.28 -88.83 -30.84
N LYS A 202 -13.62 -88.16 -29.73
CA LYS A 202 -13.56 -86.69 -29.62
C LYS A 202 -13.57 -86.24 -28.16
N MET A 203 -12.49 -85.53 -27.81
CA MET A 203 -12.36 -84.73 -26.60
C MET A 203 -13.50 -83.72 -26.47
N LEU A 204 -14.00 -83.53 -25.25
CA LEU A 204 -14.39 -82.21 -24.80
C LEU A 204 -13.98 -82.07 -23.32
N ASP A 205 -13.00 -81.20 -23.14
CA ASP A 205 -12.40 -80.79 -21.87
C ASP A 205 -13.46 -80.37 -20.85
N MET A 206 -13.44 -81.04 -19.70
CA MET A 206 -13.95 -80.51 -18.44
C MET A 206 -12.89 -79.57 -17.87
N ARG A 207 -12.95 -78.28 -18.24
CA ARG A 207 -12.13 -77.25 -17.60
C ARG A 207 -12.90 -76.68 -16.41
N PRO A 208 -12.42 -76.81 -15.15
CA PRO A 208 -12.98 -76.09 -14.03
C PRO A 208 -12.42 -74.67 -14.06
N MET A 209 -13.26 -73.67 -14.32
CA MET A 209 -12.86 -72.28 -14.17
C MET A 209 -13.05 -71.90 -12.69
N THR A 210 -11.95 -71.97 -11.94
CA THR A 210 -11.81 -71.31 -10.64
C THR A 210 -11.11 -69.97 -10.84
N GLN A 211 -11.44 -69.07 -9.91
CA GLN A 211 -10.55 -68.10 -9.28
C GLN A 211 -10.44 -66.67 -9.86
N ASP A 212 -10.89 -65.75 -9.00
CA ASP A 212 -10.38 -64.42 -8.64
C ASP A 212 -9.58 -63.61 -9.65
N GLY A 213 -10.04 -62.37 -9.83
CA GLY A 213 -9.34 -61.31 -10.54
C GLY A 213 -9.86 -59.93 -10.13
N THR A 214 -9.63 -59.56 -8.88
CA THR A 214 -9.60 -58.17 -8.43
C THR A 214 -8.53 -57.44 -9.23
N GLN A 215 -8.89 -56.50 -10.11
CA GLN A 215 -8.03 -55.38 -10.47
C GLN A 215 -8.81 -54.08 -10.63
N VAL A 216 -8.21 -53.07 -9.99
CA VAL A 216 -8.59 -51.67 -9.85
C VAL A 216 -7.97 -50.87 -11.00
N SER A 217 -8.57 -49.72 -11.29
CA SER A 217 -8.12 -48.63 -12.18
C SER A 217 -8.40 -48.86 -13.67
N SER A 218 -8.71 -47.86 -14.50
CA SER A 218 -8.65 -46.41 -14.37
C SER A 218 -9.48 -45.78 -15.52
N THR A 219 -10.18 -44.69 -15.20
CA THR A 219 -10.50 -43.52 -16.05
C THR A 219 -10.63 -43.71 -17.57
N LYS A 220 -11.86 -43.57 -18.08
CA LYS A 220 -12.07 -42.88 -19.36
C LYS A 220 -13.45 -42.23 -19.42
N ASP A 221 -13.47 -40.93 -19.18
CA ASP A 221 -14.60 -40.06 -19.43
C ASP A 221 -14.91 -40.05 -20.94
N GLU A 222 -16.08 -40.56 -21.32
CA GLU A 222 -16.71 -40.26 -22.60
C GLU A 222 -17.95 -39.40 -22.33
N ILE A 223 -17.81 -38.12 -22.69
CA ILE A 223 -18.83 -37.10 -22.63
C ILE A 223 -19.88 -37.43 -23.68
N GLY A 224 -20.99 -38.01 -23.25
CA GLY A 224 -22.21 -38.15 -24.04
C GLY A 224 -23.07 -36.89 -23.91
N GLU A 225 -23.16 -36.11 -24.99
CA GLU A 225 -24.09 -34.99 -25.14
C GLU A 225 -25.55 -35.48 -25.01
N VAL A 226 -26.24 -35.06 -23.94
CA VAL A 226 -27.68 -35.26 -23.80
C VAL A 226 -28.43 -33.99 -24.18
N SER A 227 -29.10 -34.12 -25.33
CA SER A 227 -30.22 -33.34 -25.84
C SER A 227 -31.05 -32.61 -24.77
N LYS A 228 -31.06 -31.27 -24.86
CA LYS A 228 -32.04 -30.39 -24.22
C LYS A 228 -33.41 -30.59 -24.89
N ARG A 229 -34.34 -31.29 -24.22
CA ARG A 229 -35.77 -31.20 -24.53
C ARG A 229 -36.39 -30.06 -23.72
N ASN A 230 -36.67 -28.96 -24.42
CA ASN A 230 -37.49 -27.86 -23.91
C ASN A 230 -38.96 -28.32 -23.85
N PHE A 231 -39.52 -28.37 -22.65
CA PHE A 231 -40.96 -28.42 -22.43
C PHE A 231 -41.48 -26.97 -22.36
N SER A 232 -42.14 -26.52 -23.43
CA SER A 232 -42.95 -25.30 -23.41
C SER A 232 -44.41 -25.66 -23.65
N SER A 233 -45.21 -25.64 -22.58
CA SER A 233 -46.67 -25.64 -22.68
C SER A 233 -47.13 -24.23 -23.05
N ALA A 234 -47.71 -24.06 -24.23
CA ALA A 234 -48.46 -22.86 -24.56
C ALA A 234 -49.74 -23.23 -25.32
N LYS A 235 -50.84 -22.80 -24.73
CA LYS A 235 -52.23 -22.99 -25.14
C LYS A 235 -52.51 -22.29 -26.48
N GLN A 236 -53.32 -22.94 -27.31
CA GLN A 236 -54.09 -22.30 -28.39
C GLN A 236 -55.12 -21.31 -27.83
N PRO A 237 -55.57 -20.34 -28.66
CA PRO A 237 -56.92 -20.51 -29.22
C PRO A 237 -57.08 -20.07 -30.69
N GLN A 238 -57.87 -20.88 -31.40
CA GLN A 238 -58.92 -20.63 -32.40
C GLN A 238 -59.02 -19.33 -33.24
N LYS A 239 -59.47 -19.57 -34.50
CA LYS A 239 -60.26 -18.74 -35.44
C LYS A 239 -59.49 -17.61 -36.13
N THR A 240 -59.43 -17.56 -37.47
CA THR A 240 -60.59 -17.26 -38.33
C THR A 240 -60.23 -17.55 -39.80
N GLN A 241 -61.17 -18.16 -40.53
CA GLN A 241 -61.21 -18.11 -41.98
C GLN A 241 -61.69 -16.72 -42.40
N PHE A 242 -61.05 -16.08 -43.40
CA PHE A 242 -61.77 -15.34 -44.43
C PHE A 242 -60.93 -15.27 -45.72
N SER A 243 -61.63 -15.60 -46.80
CA SER A 243 -61.28 -15.44 -48.21
C SER A 243 -60.81 -14.02 -48.54
N ASN A 244 -59.80 -13.91 -49.40
CA ASN A 244 -59.88 -13.04 -50.58
C ASN A 244 -58.88 -13.49 -51.65
N LYS A 245 -59.44 -14.06 -52.73
CA LYS A 245 -58.79 -14.24 -54.02
C LYS A 245 -58.76 -12.89 -54.73
N PHE A 246 -57.60 -12.27 -54.85
CA PHE A 246 -57.31 -11.34 -55.96
C PHE A 246 -55.82 -11.45 -56.31
N GLN A 247 -55.57 -12.13 -57.43
CA GLN A 247 -54.74 -11.67 -58.54
C GLN A 247 -53.54 -10.80 -58.19
N ASP A 248 -52.36 -11.42 -58.04
CA ASP A 248 -51.10 -10.74 -58.38
C ASP A 248 -50.01 -11.75 -58.78
N GLN A 249 -49.83 -11.97 -60.08
CA GLN A 249 -48.73 -12.80 -60.63
C GLN A 249 -47.46 -11.98 -60.90
N GLY A 250 -47.29 -10.80 -60.29
CA GLY A 250 -46.11 -9.94 -60.44
C GLY A 250 -45.09 -9.95 -59.29
N SER A 251 -45.39 -10.55 -58.13
CA SER A 251 -44.57 -10.35 -56.91
C SER A 251 -43.56 -11.46 -56.57
N SER A 252 -43.59 -12.63 -57.23
CA SER A 252 -42.75 -13.77 -56.81
C SER A 252 -41.26 -13.59 -57.08
N LEU A 253 -40.89 -12.79 -58.10
CA LEU A 253 -39.47 -12.53 -58.40
C LEU A 253 -38.86 -11.58 -57.36
N ASN A 254 -39.62 -10.58 -56.88
CA ASN A 254 -39.12 -9.58 -55.94
C ASN A 254 -38.98 -10.16 -54.52
N ASP A 255 -39.88 -11.06 -54.13
CA ASP A 255 -39.78 -11.78 -52.85
C ASP A 255 -38.65 -12.82 -52.86
N PHE A 256 -38.33 -13.41 -54.01
CA PHE A 256 -37.17 -14.29 -54.18
C PHE A 256 -35.86 -13.50 -54.04
N TYR A 257 -35.70 -12.37 -54.75
CA TYR A 257 -34.51 -11.51 -54.62
C TYR A 257 -34.36 -10.93 -53.21
N LYS A 258 -35.45 -10.54 -52.52
CA LYS A 258 -35.38 -10.08 -51.13
C LYS A 258 -34.99 -11.19 -50.16
N ARG A 259 -35.48 -12.42 -50.36
CA ARG A 259 -35.11 -13.59 -49.54
C ARG A 259 -33.66 -14.00 -49.78
N GLU A 260 -33.19 -13.92 -51.01
CA GLU A 260 -31.81 -14.25 -51.38
C GLU A 260 -30.82 -13.18 -50.88
N LEU A 261 -31.13 -11.89 -50.99
CA LEU A 261 -30.32 -10.82 -50.37
C LEU A 261 -30.31 -10.93 -48.84
N SER A 262 -31.45 -11.27 -48.22
CA SER A 262 -31.53 -11.38 -46.75
C SER A 262 -30.78 -12.59 -46.21
N SER A 263 -30.80 -13.73 -46.91
CA SER A 263 -30.00 -14.91 -46.55
C SER A 263 -28.50 -14.68 -46.77
N GLN A 264 -28.12 -13.94 -47.82
CA GLN A 264 -26.71 -13.58 -48.06
C GLN A 264 -26.20 -12.55 -47.03
N GLN A 265 -27.04 -11.62 -46.56
CA GLN A 265 -26.72 -10.72 -45.45
C GLN A 265 -26.63 -11.43 -44.10
N GLN A 266 -27.53 -12.37 -43.81
CA GLN A 266 -27.48 -13.18 -42.58
C GLN A 266 -26.21 -14.05 -42.52
N SER A 267 -25.78 -14.60 -43.66
CA SER A 267 -24.52 -15.37 -43.71
C SER A 267 -23.30 -14.51 -43.40
N ARG A 268 -23.27 -13.24 -43.84
CA ARG A 268 -22.17 -12.31 -43.53
C ARG A 268 -22.19 -11.88 -42.06
N GLN A 269 -23.37 -11.58 -41.51
CA GLN A 269 -23.52 -11.23 -40.10
C GLN A 269 -23.10 -12.37 -39.15
N ASN A 270 -23.39 -13.63 -39.51
CA ASN A 270 -22.94 -14.78 -38.72
C ASN A 270 -21.41 -14.96 -38.76
N GLN A 271 -20.75 -14.70 -39.89
CA GLN A 271 -19.29 -14.76 -39.99
C GLN A 271 -18.62 -13.65 -39.16
N ASP A 272 -19.14 -12.42 -39.23
CA ASP A 272 -18.62 -11.31 -38.44
C ASP A 272 -18.80 -11.56 -36.93
N MET A 273 -19.94 -12.13 -36.52
CA MET A 273 -20.20 -12.48 -35.13
C MET A 273 -19.26 -13.57 -34.61
N GLN A 274 -18.97 -14.58 -35.44
CA GLN A 274 -18.00 -15.63 -35.10
C GLN A 274 -16.57 -15.08 -34.98
N GLN A 275 -16.16 -14.16 -35.86
CA GLN A 275 -14.85 -13.52 -35.78
C GLN A 275 -14.71 -12.66 -34.51
N ILE A 276 -15.76 -11.92 -34.14
CA ILE A 276 -15.77 -11.13 -32.90
C ILE A 276 -15.66 -12.05 -31.67
N GLU A 277 -16.37 -13.18 -31.67
CA GLU A 277 -16.29 -14.16 -30.58
C GLU A 277 -14.90 -14.80 -30.49
N GLU A 278 -14.27 -15.07 -31.63
CA GLU A 278 -12.91 -15.64 -31.69
C GLU A 278 -11.85 -14.65 -31.22
N ILE A 279 -11.98 -13.36 -31.56
CA ILE A 279 -11.10 -12.28 -31.07
C ILE A 279 -11.26 -12.13 -29.56
N SER A 280 -12.50 -12.10 -29.04
CA SER A 280 -12.78 -12.03 -27.61
C SER A 280 -12.18 -13.22 -26.84
N LYS A 281 -12.31 -14.44 -27.38
CA LYS A 281 -11.67 -15.63 -26.78
C LYS A 281 -10.14 -15.53 -26.78
N LYS A 282 -9.53 -15.01 -27.84
CA LYS A 282 -8.07 -14.80 -27.91
C LYS A 282 -7.59 -13.80 -26.87
N ASP A 283 -8.33 -12.71 -26.65
CA ASP A 283 -8.01 -11.70 -25.64
C ASP A 283 -8.11 -12.29 -24.22
N ILE A 284 -9.17 -13.03 -23.91
CA ILE A 284 -9.34 -13.71 -22.62
C ILE A 284 -8.20 -14.73 -22.38
N ILE A 285 -7.84 -15.51 -23.39
CA ILE A 285 -6.72 -16.47 -23.29
C ILE A 285 -5.40 -15.75 -23.04
N SER A 286 -5.17 -14.60 -23.68
CA SER A 286 -3.98 -13.78 -23.49
C SER A 286 -3.91 -13.25 -22.05
N GLU A 287 -5.02 -12.74 -21.52
CA GLU A 287 -5.12 -12.24 -20.16
C GLU A 287 -4.87 -13.34 -19.12
N LEU A 288 -5.51 -14.51 -19.29
CA LEU A 288 -5.31 -15.66 -18.41
C LEU A 288 -3.86 -16.17 -18.45
N LYS A 289 -3.20 -16.15 -19.61
CA LYS A 289 -1.77 -16.48 -19.72
C LYS A 289 -0.89 -15.49 -18.96
N GLN A 290 -1.21 -14.20 -19.02
CA GLN A 290 -0.48 -13.17 -18.29
C GLN A 290 -0.67 -13.31 -16.77
N GLN A 291 -1.89 -13.61 -16.31
CA GLN A 291 -2.17 -13.88 -14.90
C GLN A 291 -1.41 -15.13 -14.42
N LEU A 292 -1.45 -16.22 -15.19
CA LEU A 292 -0.69 -17.44 -14.87
C LEU A 292 0.82 -17.18 -14.79
N GLN A 293 1.36 -16.32 -15.66
CA GLN A 293 2.77 -15.96 -15.62
C GLN A 293 3.13 -15.14 -14.36
N LYS A 294 2.26 -14.21 -13.94
CA LYS A 294 2.44 -13.44 -12.70
C LYS A 294 2.41 -14.37 -11.48
N GLU A 295 1.45 -15.29 -11.42
CA GLU A 295 1.34 -16.28 -10.33
C GLU A 295 2.57 -17.20 -10.26
N LYS A 296 3.11 -17.61 -11.42
CA LYS A 296 4.37 -18.38 -11.47
C LYS A 296 5.56 -17.60 -10.91
N GLN A 297 5.67 -16.32 -11.26
CA GLN A 297 6.73 -15.44 -10.74
C GLN A 297 6.60 -15.23 -9.23
N LEU A 298 5.39 -14.98 -8.73
CA LEU A 298 5.11 -14.83 -7.30
C LEU A 298 5.45 -16.11 -6.53
N THR A 299 5.01 -17.27 -7.03
CA THR A 299 5.32 -18.57 -6.42
C THR A 299 6.83 -18.83 -6.38
N GLN A 300 7.57 -18.43 -7.43
CA GLN A 300 9.03 -18.57 -7.46
C GLN A 300 9.70 -17.67 -6.42
N GLN A 301 9.24 -16.42 -6.26
CA GLN A 301 9.73 -15.50 -5.25
C GLN A 301 9.50 -16.05 -3.83
N LEU A 302 8.29 -16.52 -3.54
CA LEU A 302 7.95 -17.12 -2.24
C LEU A 302 8.80 -18.36 -1.93
N LYS A 303 9.11 -19.19 -2.93
CA LYS A 303 10.01 -20.34 -2.75
C LYS A 303 11.43 -19.94 -2.38
N VAL A 304 11.96 -18.88 -3.00
CA VAL A 304 13.29 -18.34 -2.68
C VAL A 304 13.30 -17.77 -1.26
N GLU A 305 12.27 -17.02 -0.88
CA GLU A 305 12.14 -16.46 0.47
C GLU A 305 12.02 -17.55 1.54
N LEU A 306 11.20 -18.59 1.30
CA LEU A 306 11.09 -19.72 2.21
C LEU A 306 12.42 -20.47 2.36
N SER A 307 13.16 -20.67 1.26
CA SER A 307 14.49 -21.26 1.31
C SER A 307 15.46 -20.41 2.14
N GLN A 308 15.39 -19.08 2.01
CA GLN A 308 16.22 -18.15 2.78
C GLN A 308 15.90 -18.20 4.27
N GLN A 309 14.62 -18.22 4.64
CA GLN A 309 14.19 -18.36 6.04
C GLN A 309 14.65 -19.70 6.66
N ASN A 310 14.61 -20.78 5.88
CA ASN A 310 15.10 -22.08 6.35
C ASN A 310 16.63 -22.10 6.56
N CYS A 311 17.41 -21.41 5.72
CA CYS A 311 18.85 -21.24 5.97
C CYS A 311 19.11 -20.46 7.26
N GLN A 312 18.43 -19.34 7.46
CA GLN A 312 18.57 -18.51 8.67
C GLN A 312 18.23 -19.28 9.95
N ARG A 313 17.17 -20.10 9.92
CA ARG A 313 16.81 -20.97 11.03
C ARG A 313 17.92 -21.97 11.35
N GLY A 314 18.58 -22.51 10.33
CA GLY A 314 19.73 -23.41 10.50
C GLY A 314 20.94 -22.75 11.13
N GLU A 315 21.21 -21.48 10.82
CA GLU A 315 22.32 -20.73 11.40
C GLU A 315 22.10 -20.46 12.91
N LEU A 316 20.92 -20.01 13.31
CA LEU A 316 20.57 -19.85 14.73
C LEU A 316 20.64 -21.17 15.51
N GLU A 317 20.19 -22.26 14.89
CA GLU A 317 20.28 -23.60 15.47
C GLU A 317 21.75 -24.04 15.63
N SER A 318 22.62 -23.74 14.66
CA SER A 318 24.06 -24.01 14.77
C SER A 318 24.70 -23.27 15.94
N ILE A 319 24.41 -21.97 16.11
CA ILE A 319 24.91 -21.15 17.23
C ILE A 319 24.44 -21.74 18.57
N LEU A 320 23.18 -22.18 18.64
CA LEU A 320 22.64 -22.81 19.84
C LEU A 320 23.37 -24.13 20.14
N LEU A 321 23.56 -24.98 19.14
CA LEU A 321 24.25 -26.27 19.30
C LEU A 321 25.70 -26.09 19.76
N GLU A 322 26.40 -25.05 19.28
CA GLU A 322 27.74 -24.72 19.75
C GLU A 322 27.75 -24.28 21.22
N CYS A 323 26.84 -23.38 21.61
CA CYS A 323 26.68 -22.96 23.00
C CYS A 323 26.38 -24.16 23.92
N VAL A 324 25.58 -25.11 23.45
CA VAL A 324 25.25 -26.35 24.16
C VAL A 324 26.47 -27.25 24.31
N ALA A 325 27.25 -27.43 23.26
CA ALA A 325 28.47 -28.22 23.30
C ALA A 325 29.48 -27.64 24.30
N GLU A 326 29.60 -26.33 24.37
CA GLU A 326 30.48 -25.66 25.32
C GLU A 326 29.97 -25.77 26.76
N ALA A 327 28.67 -25.61 26.99
CA ALA A 327 28.07 -25.82 28.31
C ALA A 327 28.23 -27.28 28.78
N LYS A 328 28.14 -28.26 27.87
CA LYS A 328 28.45 -29.67 28.18
C LYS A 328 29.91 -29.84 28.65
N LYS A 329 30.88 -29.19 27.98
CA LYS A 329 32.29 -29.21 28.40
C LYS A 329 32.48 -28.63 29.80
N GLU A 330 31.81 -27.52 30.12
CA GLU A 330 31.91 -26.88 31.43
C GLU A 330 31.31 -27.74 32.55
N VAL A 331 30.11 -28.30 32.32
CA VAL A 331 29.47 -29.24 33.26
C VAL A 331 30.39 -30.44 33.51
N HIS A 332 30.97 -31.01 32.45
CA HIS A 332 31.89 -32.13 32.57
C HIS A 332 33.15 -31.77 33.36
N SER A 333 33.72 -30.58 33.10
CA SER A 333 34.89 -30.05 33.83
C SER A 333 34.59 -29.91 35.33
N ARG A 334 33.44 -29.32 35.70
CA ARG A 334 33.01 -29.18 37.11
C ARG A 334 32.78 -30.53 37.78
N GLN A 335 32.13 -31.48 37.08
CA GLN A 335 31.94 -32.84 37.60
C GLN A 335 33.29 -33.56 37.82
N SER A 336 34.25 -33.38 36.90
CA SER A 336 35.60 -33.95 37.03
C SER A 336 36.34 -33.36 38.24
N LEU A 337 36.29 -32.03 38.42
CA LEU A 337 36.92 -31.36 39.56
C LEU A 337 36.27 -31.77 40.90
N GLN A 338 34.94 -31.90 40.94
CA GLN A 338 34.23 -32.38 42.12
C GLN A 338 34.61 -33.83 42.47
N LYS A 339 34.80 -34.70 41.47
CA LYS A 339 35.31 -36.06 41.67
C LYS A 339 36.74 -36.06 42.22
N GLN A 340 37.62 -35.17 41.75
CA GLN A 340 38.99 -35.07 42.26
C GLN A 340 39.07 -34.62 43.73
N LEU A 341 38.20 -33.71 44.16
CA LEU A 341 38.14 -33.25 45.56
C LEU A 341 37.60 -34.34 46.51
N LEU A 342 36.87 -35.32 46.01
CA LEU A 342 36.26 -36.42 46.79
C LEU A 342 37.11 -37.70 46.82
N ASN A 343 38.42 -37.64 46.51
CA ASN A 343 39.31 -38.80 46.47
C ASN A 343 39.37 -39.59 47.79
N HIS A 344 38.58 -40.66 47.91
CA HIS A 344 39.01 -42.01 48.30
C HIS A 344 37.82 -42.98 48.35
N ARG A 345 37.55 -43.64 47.22
CA ARG A 345 37.46 -45.10 47.07
C ARG A 345 36.81 -45.41 45.72
N TYR A 346 37.60 -46.08 44.88
CA TYR A 346 37.22 -47.09 43.91
C TYR A 346 35.73 -47.07 43.51
N LEU A 347 35.46 -46.62 42.29
CA LEU A 347 34.82 -47.51 41.32
C LEU A 347 35.21 -47.10 39.91
N ASP A 348 35.75 -48.13 39.26
CA ASP A 348 36.28 -48.24 37.92
C ASP A 348 35.18 -48.14 36.86
N LEU A 349 35.54 -47.58 35.69
CA LEU A 349 35.10 -47.94 34.33
C LEU A 349 33.57 -47.92 34.03
N ASN A 350 33.06 -47.50 32.88
CA ASN A 350 33.60 -47.16 31.57
C ASN A 350 32.38 -46.68 30.76
N HIS A 351 32.27 -45.39 30.47
CA HIS A 351 31.48 -44.96 29.33
C HIS A 351 32.22 -43.78 28.68
N PRO A 352 33.10 -44.06 27.71
CA PRO A 352 33.93 -43.03 27.09
C PRO A 352 33.15 -42.12 26.14
N ASP A 353 31.86 -42.39 25.88
CA ASP A 353 31.13 -41.72 24.80
C ASP A 353 29.65 -41.51 25.08
N GLY A 354 29.26 -41.57 26.36
CA GLY A 354 27.89 -41.27 26.76
C GLY A 354 27.62 -39.79 26.55
N GLU A 355 27.02 -39.42 25.41
CA GLU A 355 26.47 -38.09 25.19
C GLU A 355 25.72 -37.66 26.45
N LEU A 356 26.24 -36.65 27.14
CA LEU A 356 25.57 -36.06 28.29
C LEU A 356 24.19 -35.58 27.83
N ASN A 357 23.16 -36.31 28.25
CA ASN A 357 21.79 -35.98 27.98
C ASN A 357 21.46 -34.65 28.66
N PHE A 358 20.67 -33.80 27.98
CA PHE A 358 20.24 -32.50 28.53
C PHE A 358 19.50 -32.60 29.88
N SER A 359 19.02 -33.78 30.25
CA SER A 359 18.46 -34.06 31.57
C SER A 359 19.47 -33.89 32.71
N SER A 360 20.78 -33.96 32.44
CA SER A 360 21.83 -33.76 33.45
C SER A 360 22.12 -32.28 33.74
N PHE A 361 21.56 -31.35 32.97
CA PHE A 361 21.75 -29.92 33.18
C PHE A 361 20.90 -29.45 34.36
N THR A 362 21.55 -28.83 35.34
CA THR A 362 20.84 -28.14 36.41
C THR A 362 20.12 -26.92 35.86
N HIS A 363 19.17 -26.38 36.61
CA HIS A 363 18.47 -25.15 36.23
C HIS A 363 19.46 -23.97 36.04
N THR A 364 20.50 -23.91 36.88
CA THR A 364 21.57 -22.91 36.77
C THR A 364 22.33 -23.02 35.45
N ASP A 365 22.61 -24.24 34.99
CA ASP A 365 23.31 -24.50 33.73
C ASP A 365 22.48 -24.07 32.52
N LYS A 366 21.16 -24.30 32.58
CA LYS A 366 20.23 -23.86 31.53
C LYS A 366 20.16 -22.34 31.45
N ILE A 367 20.17 -21.64 32.58
CA ILE A 367 20.23 -20.17 32.62
C ILE A 367 21.56 -19.67 32.05
N GLN A 368 22.69 -20.28 32.43
CA GLN A 368 24.01 -19.90 31.92
C GLN A 368 24.12 -20.11 30.41
N LEU A 369 23.61 -21.25 29.92
CA LEU A 369 23.51 -21.54 28.50
C LEU A 369 22.71 -20.48 27.75
N LEU A 370 21.52 -20.12 28.26
CA LEU A 370 20.69 -19.08 27.63
C LEU A 370 21.35 -17.71 27.66
N ARG A 371 22.02 -17.34 28.75
CA ARG A 371 22.79 -16.08 28.83
C ARG A 371 23.92 -16.06 27.82
N LYS A 372 24.61 -17.19 27.64
CA LYS A 372 25.69 -17.33 26.67
C LYS A 372 25.19 -17.29 25.23
N TYR A 373 24.07 -17.94 24.95
CA TYR A 373 23.43 -17.90 23.65
C TYR A 373 22.96 -16.48 23.28
N ILE A 374 22.23 -15.81 24.19
CA ILE A 374 21.75 -14.44 23.96
C ILE A 374 22.91 -13.44 23.91
N GLY A 375 24.00 -13.72 24.61
CA GLY A 375 25.22 -12.90 24.60
C GLY A 375 26.20 -13.22 23.48
N SER A 376 25.92 -14.21 22.63
CA SER A 376 26.76 -14.52 21.47
C SER A 376 26.69 -13.36 20.47
N GLU A 377 27.86 -12.86 20.04
CA GLU A 377 27.92 -11.80 19.02
C GLU A 377 27.24 -12.25 17.72
N GLU A 378 27.37 -13.53 17.35
CA GLU A 378 26.72 -14.09 16.15
C GLU A 378 25.20 -14.08 16.26
N PHE A 379 24.65 -14.38 17.45
CA PHE A 379 23.21 -14.30 17.69
C PHE A 379 22.72 -12.86 17.65
N LEU A 380 23.47 -11.94 18.26
CA LEU A 380 23.13 -10.51 18.27
C LEU A 380 23.22 -9.89 16.87
N ASP A 381 24.21 -10.29 16.05
CA ASP A 381 24.35 -9.87 14.66
C ASP A 381 23.19 -10.39 13.81
N GLN A 382 22.78 -11.64 13.97
CA GLN A 382 21.60 -12.18 13.28
C GLN A 382 20.30 -11.51 13.74
N LEU A 383 20.16 -11.25 15.05
CA LEU A 383 19.02 -10.52 15.58
C LEU A 383 18.99 -9.08 15.04
N TYR A 384 20.15 -8.43 14.94
CA TYR A 384 20.30 -7.09 14.37
C TYR A 384 19.93 -7.09 12.89
N GLN A 385 20.41 -8.05 12.11
CA GLN A 385 20.02 -8.22 10.71
C GLN A 385 18.50 -8.44 10.59
N LEU A 386 17.90 -9.33 11.40
CA LEU A 386 16.46 -9.59 11.35
C LEU A 386 15.60 -8.40 11.79
N THR A 387 16.07 -7.60 12.73
CA THR A 387 15.31 -6.45 13.26
C THR A 387 15.48 -5.20 12.41
N PHE A 388 16.70 -4.89 11.98
CA PHE A 388 17.01 -3.64 11.28
C PHE A 388 17.13 -3.80 9.76
N HIS A 389 17.60 -4.94 9.24
CA HIS A 389 17.64 -5.17 7.80
C HIS A 389 16.23 -5.40 7.23
N ASN A 390 15.34 -6.08 7.95
CA ASN A 390 13.92 -6.14 7.56
C ASN A 390 13.26 -4.77 7.60
N GLN A 391 13.60 -3.90 8.55
CA GLN A 391 13.04 -2.55 8.59
C GLN A 391 13.51 -1.69 7.40
N LEU A 392 14.76 -1.90 6.94
CA LEU A 392 15.30 -1.27 5.73
C LEU A 392 14.77 -1.89 4.44
N GLN A 393 14.53 -3.21 4.42
CA GLN A 393 13.89 -3.92 3.31
C GLN A 393 12.41 -3.55 3.22
N ILE A 394 11.70 -3.37 4.33
CA ILE A 394 10.33 -2.84 4.34
C ILE A 394 10.34 -1.39 3.85
N SER A 395 11.31 -0.56 4.22
CA SER A 395 11.39 0.81 3.70
C SER A 395 11.80 0.90 2.23
N THR A 396 12.46 -0.11 1.66
CA THR A 396 12.83 -0.18 0.24
C THR A 396 11.87 -1.02 -0.62
N SER A 397 11.14 -1.98 -0.03
CA SER A 397 10.03 -2.74 -0.62
C SER A 397 8.69 -2.03 -0.48
N LEU A 398 8.63 -0.98 0.36
CA LEU A 398 7.96 0.27 0.04
C LEU A 398 8.60 0.91 -1.22
N LYS A 399 8.67 0.14 -2.32
CA LYS A 399 8.29 0.55 -3.68
C LYS A 399 6.81 0.99 -3.69
N LEU A 400 6.44 1.80 -2.70
CA LEU A 400 5.31 2.66 -2.66
C LEU A 400 5.61 3.81 -3.64
N ASN A 401 5.83 3.48 -4.91
CA ASN A 401 5.66 4.43 -6.01
C ASN A 401 5.76 3.86 -7.44
N GLU A 402 5.59 2.56 -7.71
CA GLU A 402 5.28 2.16 -9.10
C GLU A 402 3.77 2.19 -9.34
N LYS A 403 2.97 1.67 -8.40
CA LYS A 403 1.51 1.75 -8.50
C LYS A 403 0.99 3.19 -8.38
N TRP A 404 1.48 3.96 -7.41
CA TRP A 404 1.08 5.37 -7.26
C TRP A 404 1.56 6.24 -8.42
N LYS A 405 2.72 5.95 -9.01
CA LYS A 405 3.20 6.62 -10.21
C LYS A 405 2.37 6.24 -11.43
N MET A 406 1.98 4.97 -11.58
CA MET A 406 1.04 4.52 -12.61
C MET A 406 -0.35 5.19 -12.44
N ASP A 407 -0.87 5.23 -11.22
CA ASP A 407 -2.16 5.87 -10.90
C ASP A 407 -2.10 7.39 -11.13
N ALA A 408 -0.97 8.04 -10.81
CA ALA A 408 -0.73 9.46 -11.08
C ALA A 408 -0.57 9.75 -12.59
N GLU A 409 0.12 8.89 -13.34
CA GLU A 409 0.24 8.98 -14.79
C GLU A 409 -1.11 8.76 -15.48
N GLU A 410 -1.91 7.79 -15.02
CA GLU A 410 -3.25 7.53 -15.54
C GLU A 410 -4.20 8.70 -15.23
N ALA A 411 -4.16 9.25 -14.01
CA ALA A 411 -4.93 10.44 -13.64
C ALA A 411 -4.53 11.66 -14.50
N THR A 412 -3.23 11.86 -14.75
CA THR A 412 -2.72 12.93 -15.61
C THR A 412 -3.20 12.77 -17.05
N LYS A 413 -3.22 11.54 -17.58
CA LYS A 413 -3.73 11.22 -18.92
C LYS A 413 -5.24 11.48 -19.03
N LYS A 414 -6.03 11.09 -18.02
CA LYS A 414 -7.48 11.38 -17.95
C LYS A 414 -7.74 12.89 -17.91
N PHE A 415 -6.97 13.64 -17.11
CA PHE A 415 -7.10 15.10 -17.01
C PHE A 415 -6.75 15.81 -18.33
N ASN A 416 -5.70 15.37 -19.02
CA ASN A 416 -5.32 15.94 -20.31
C ASN A 416 -6.39 15.67 -21.38
N ASN A 417 -6.93 14.45 -21.45
CA ASN A 417 -8.06 14.12 -22.33
C ASN A 417 -9.30 14.97 -22.04
N PHE A 418 -9.59 15.22 -20.76
CA PHE A 418 -10.69 16.08 -20.35
C PHE A 418 -10.48 17.54 -20.81
N LYS A 419 -9.26 18.09 -20.69
CA LYS A 419 -8.91 19.41 -21.23
C LYS A 419 -9.15 19.48 -22.74
N THR A 420 -8.74 18.47 -23.50
CA THR A 420 -8.93 18.44 -24.96
C THR A 420 -10.41 18.34 -25.32
N PHE A 421 -11.18 17.54 -24.58
CA PHE A 421 -12.62 17.41 -24.77
C PHE A 421 -13.36 18.73 -24.50
N LYS A 422 -13.03 19.42 -23.39
CA LYS A 422 -13.65 20.71 -23.04
C LYS A 422 -13.28 21.80 -24.06
N PHE A 423 -12.05 21.82 -24.58
CA PHE A 423 -11.64 22.76 -25.62
C PHE A 423 -12.35 22.52 -26.96
N LYS A 424 -12.54 21.25 -27.36
CA LYS A 424 -13.33 20.92 -28.57
C LYS A 424 -14.80 21.31 -28.41
N HIS A 425 -15.40 21.07 -27.24
CA HIS A 425 -16.83 21.32 -27.01
C HIS A 425 -17.18 22.80 -26.81
N ILE A 426 -16.23 23.63 -26.36
CA ILE A 426 -16.41 25.08 -26.23
C ILE A 426 -16.19 25.79 -27.58
N THR A 427 -15.32 25.26 -28.45
CA THR A 427 -15.02 25.89 -29.76
C THR A 427 -15.99 25.49 -30.88
N SER A 428 -16.81 24.45 -30.68
CA SER A 428 -17.82 24.00 -31.64
C SER A 428 -19.22 24.61 -31.43
N GLN A 429 -19.42 25.44 -30.41
CA GLN A 429 -20.68 26.16 -30.16
C GLN A 429 -20.67 27.50 -30.91
N PRO A 430 -21.47 27.68 -31.99
CA PRO A 430 -21.44 28.90 -32.81
C PRO A 430 -21.85 30.18 -32.05
N ILE A 431 -22.56 30.04 -30.93
CA ILE A 431 -23.07 31.16 -30.12
C ILE A 431 -21.98 31.79 -29.22
N LEU A 432 -20.91 31.06 -28.88
CA LEU A 432 -19.85 31.58 -28.01
C LEU A 432 -18.72 32.30 -28.76
N LYS A 433 -18.56 32.07 -30.07
CA LYS A 433 -17.56 32.79 -30.88
C LYS A 433 -17.83 34.28 -30.94
N THR A 434 -19.10 34.71 -31.02
CA THR A 434 -19.46 36.14 -31.06
C THR A 434 -19.38 36.82 -29.70
N ALA A 435 -19.59 36.09 -28.59
CA ALA A 435 -19.46 36.65 -27.24
C ALA A 435 -18.00 36.79 -26.80
N LEU A 436 -17.13 35.84 -27.16
CA LEU A 436 -15.71 35.88 -26.80
C LEU A 436 -14.95 36.96 -27.60
N VAL A 437 -15.29 37.15 -28.88
CA VAL A 437 -14.71 38.25 -29.69
C VAL A 437 -15.12 39.62 -29.15
N LYS A 438 -16.39 39.80 -28.76
CA LYS A 438 -16.86 41.06 -28.15
C LYS A 438 -16.23 41.36 -26.78
N LYS A 439 -15.81 40.35 -26.02
CA LYS A 439 -15.12 40.55 -24.73
C LYS A 439 -13.67 40.97 -24.94
N ASN A 440 -12.96 40.34 -25.87
CA ASN A 440 -11.58 40.70 -26.19
C ASN A 440 -11.50 42.10 -26.85
N GLU A 441 -12.48 42.50 -27.67
CA GLU A 441 -12.51 43.85 -28.23
C GLU A 441 -12.67 44.94 -27.13
N ARG A 442 -13.45 44.67 -26.07
CA ARG A 442 -13.59 45.62 -24.95
C ARG A 442 -12.32 45.74 -24.10
N GLU A 443 -11.58 44.66 -23.91
CA GLU A 443 -10.29 44.70 -23.20
C GLU A 443 -9.20 45.41 -24.02
N ILE A 444 -9.18 45.23 -25.35
CA ILE A 444 -8.23 45.96 -26.20
C ILE A 444 -8.53 47.46 -26.21
N ILE A 445 -9.81 47.86 -26.22
CA ILE A 445 -10.20 49.28 -26.12
C ILE A 445 -9.85 49.87 -24.74
N SER A 446 -9.98 49.12 -23.64
CA SER A 446 -9.62 49.63 -22.31
C SER A 446 -8.12 49.77 -22.10
N ILE A 447 -7.31 48.89 -22.71
CA ILE A 447 -5.84 48.99 -22.69
C ILE A 447 -5.37 50.16 -23.55
N SER A 448 -5.99 50.39 -24.72
CA SER A 448 -5.70 51.53 -25.59
C SER A 448 -5.96 52.86 -24.88
N ASN A 449 -7.10 52.99 -24.19
CA ASN A 449 -7.47 54.23 -23.50
C ASN A 449 -6.52 54.55 -22.32
N ASN A 450 -6.08 53.53 -21.59
CA ASN A 450 -5.09 53.69 -20.51
C ASN A 450 -3.71 54.13 -21.01
N PHE A 451 -3.33 53.73 -22.23
CA PHE A 451 -2.08 54.19 -22.82
C PHE A 451 -2.17 55.67 -23.18
N THR A 452 -3.24 56.10 -23.85
CA THR A 452 -3.44 57.51 -24.21
C THR A 452 -3.43 58.46 -23.02
N ASP A 453 -4.02 58.08 -21.88
CA ASP A 453 -4.04 58.91 -20.69
C ASP A 453 -2.65 59.05 -20.04
N LYS A 454 -1.85 57.98 -20.05
CA LYS A 454 -0.46 58.02 -19.58
C LYS A 454 0.43 58.86 -20.50
N THR A 455 0.23 58.79 -21.81
CA THR A 455 0.99 59.61 -22.76
C THR A 455 0.62 61.09 -22.64
N LYS A 456 -0.67 61.41 -22.44
CA LYS A 456 -1.13 62.79 -22.16
C LYS A 456 -0.48 63.36 -20.89
N GLY A 457 -0.46 62.59 -19.81
CA GLY A 457 0.18 63.01 -18.56
C GLY A 457 1.70 63.21 -18.66
N LEU A 458 2.37 62.49 -19.57
CA LEU A 458 3.79 62.69 -19.86
C LEU A 458 4.03 63.95 -20.71
N ILE A 459 3.19 64.20 -21.72
CA ILE A 459 3.27 65.40 -22.56
C ILE A 459 3.01 66.67 -21.72
N ASP A 460 2.03 66.66 -20.82
CA ASP A 460 1.75 67.79 -19.93
C ASP A 460 2.89 68.07 -18.94
N LYS A 461 3.65 67.04 -18.54
CA LYS A 461 4.86 67.21 -17.72
C LYS A 461 6.05 67.75 -18.51
N ILE A 462 6.16 67.44 -19.79
CA ILE A 462 7.21 67.97 -20.68
C ILE A 462 6.93 69.43 -21.06
N ILE A 463 5.67 69.83 -21.17
CA ILE A 463 5.30 71.23 -21.51
C ILE A 463 5.43 72.17 -20.29
N LYS A 464 5.39 71.64 -19.07
CA LYS A 464 5.48 72.42 -17.81
C LYS A 464 6.90 72.61 -17.26
N ASN A 465 7.89 71.93 -17.83
CA ASN A 465 9.31 72.13 -17.57
C ASN A 465 9.95 72.83 -18.78
#